data_AF-A0A2J6WUC6-F1
#
_entry.id   AF-A0A2J6WUC6-F1
#
_cell.length_a   1.000
_cell.length_b   1.000
_cell.length_c   1.000
_cell.angle_alpha   90.00
_cell.angle_beta   90.00
_cell.angle_gamma   90.00
#
_symmetry.space_group_name_H-M   'P 1'
#
loop_
_entity.id
_entity.type
_entity.pdbx_description
1 polymer ?
#
loop_
_entity_poly.entity_id
_entity_poly.type
_entity_poly.pdbx_seq_one_letter_code
_entity_poly.pdbx_strand_id
1 'polypeptide(L)'
;YRRPRPNGQPPAWLGINWRQQGERTIVASVRSDGPAYEAGVYAGDELVALDGWRVNEERLNQRLLERRPGDAVRLTLFRGDALIDVVVPLAVAPYDALSLVPVAIPTAAQLRMRAAWLERMV
;
A
#
# COMPACT_ATOMS: atom_id res chain seq x y z
N TYR A 1 0.66 7.66 -0.57
CA TYR A 1 -0.77 8.05 -0.53
C TYR A 1 -1.60 7.00 -1.26
N ARG A 2 -2.27 6.09 -0.53
CA ARG A 2 -3.25 5.18 -1.14
C ARG A 2 -4.58 5.90 -1.17
N ARG A 3 -5.15 6.09 -2.37
CA ARG A 3 -6.43 6.79 -2.52
C ARG A 3 -7.52 6.02 -1.76
N PRO A 4 -8.32 6.69 -0.92
CA PRO A 4 -9.53 6.09 -0.37
C PRO A 4 -10.43 5.59 -1.50
N ARG A 5 -11.23 4.55 -1.23
CA ARG A 5 -12.26 4.13 -2.18
C ARG A 5 -13.27 5.27 -2.40
N PRO A 6 -14.01 5.28 -3.52
CA PRO A 6 -15.03 6.30 -3.80
C PRO A 6 -16.08 6.46 -2.69
N ASN A 7 -16.33 5.40 -1.91
CA ASN A 7 -17.25 5.39 -0.77
C ASN A 7 -16.61 5.81 0.57
N GLY A 8 -15.37 6.32 0.57
CA GLY A 8 -14.65 6.75 1.76
C GLY A 8 -14.04 5.62 2.60
N GLN A 9 -14.25 4.35 2.24
CA GLN A 9 -13.66 3.24 2.98
C GLN A 9 -12.17 3.07 2.65
N PRO A 10 -11.35 2.67 3.64
CA PRO A 10 -9.94 2.38 3.40
C PRO A 10 -9.79 1.17 2.46
N PRO A 11 -8.83 1.20 1.53
CA PRO A 11 -8.61 0.11 0.60
C PRO A 11 -8.10 -1.14 1.31
N ALA A 12 -8.32 -2.30 0.68
CA ALA A 12 -7.70 -3.55 1.10
C ALA A 12 -6.19 -3.48 0.92
N TRP A 13 -5.45 -4.11 1.81
CA TRP A 13 -4.02 -3.88 1.94
C TRP A 13 -3.23 -5.16 2.24
N LEU A 14 -2.12 -5.33 1.52
CA LEU A 14 -1.19 -6.45 1.69
C LEU A 14 -0.01 -6.13 2.62
N GLY A 15 0.33 -4.87 2.84
CA GLY A 15 1.58 -4.53 3.55
C GLY A 15 2.85 -4.69 2.73
N ILE A 16 2.73 -4.74 1.39
CA ILE A 16 3.87 -4.84 0.47
C ILE A 16 4.07 -3.53 -0.28
N ASN A 17 5.34 -3.16 -0.48
CA ASN A 17 5.77 -2.31 -1.57
C ASN A 17 6.48 -3.17 -2.62
N TRP A 18 6.21 -2.92 -3.88
CA TRP A 18 6.79 -3.63 -5.01
C TRP A 18 7.55 -2.66 -5.90
N ARG A 19 8.43 -3.21 -6.74
CA ARG A 19 9.12 -2.48 -7.79
C ARG A 19 9.15 -3.33 -9.06
N GLN A 20 8.94 -2.68 -10.19
CA GLN A 20 9.13 -3.31 -11.49
C GLN A 20 10.63 -3.42 -11.81
N GLN A 21 11.08 -4.61 -12.22
CA GLN A 21 12.42 -4.86 -12.75
C GLN A 21 12.32 -5.58 -14.09
N GLY A 22 12.32 -4.81 -15.19
CA GLY A 22 11.96 -5.33 -16.50
C GLY A 22 10.50 -5.79 -16.51
N GLU A 23 10.26 -7.05 -16.85
CA GLU A 23 8.91 -7.65 -16.80
C GLU A 23 8.54 -8.23 -15.43
N ARG A 24 9.49 -8.30 -14.49
CA ARG A 24 9.32 -8.93 -13.18
C ARG A 24 8.76 -7.93 -12.16
N THR A 25 7.81 -8.39 -11.34
CA THR A 25 7.27 -7.61 -10.21
C THR A 25 7.92 -8.11 -8.93
N ILE A 26 8.87 -7.35 -8.40
CA ILE A 26 9.66 -7.75 -7.22
C ILE A 26 9.08 -7.11 -5.97
N VAL A 27 8.93 -7.89 -4.90
CA VAL A 27 8.62 -7.39 -3.56
C VAL A 27 9.82 -6.58 -3.07
N ALA A 28 9.68 -5.25 -3.03
CA ALA A 28 10.75 -4.34 -2.64
C ALA A 28 10.89 -4.26 -1.12
N SER A 29 9.77 -4.21 -0.40
CA SER A 29 9.75 -4.30 1.05
C SER A 29 8.42 -4.84 1.56
N VAL A 30 8.48 -5.48 2.74
CA VAL A 30 7.32 -6.00 3.45
C VAL A 30 7.27 -5.30 4.80
N ARG A 31 6.10 -4.73 5.13
CA ARG A 31 5.87 -4.10 6.42
C ARG A 31 5.67 -5.16 7.49
N SER A 32 6.43 -5.07 8.58
CA SER A 32 6.42 -6.04 9.68
C SER A 32 5.12 -6.07 10.47
N ASP A 33 4.30 -5.02 10.38
CA ASP A 33 2.95 -4.93 10.95
C ASP A 33 1.85 -5.28 9.93
N GLY A 34 2.23 -5.77 8.75
CA GLY A 34 1.35 -6.01 7.62
C GLY A 34 1.01 -7.49 7.40
N PRO A 35 -0.11 -7.79 6.72
CA PRO A 35 -0.58 -9.16 6.56
C PRO A 35 0.33 -10.05 5.71
N ALA A 36 1.05 -9.47 4.73
CA ALA A 36 2.01 -10.24 3.95
C ALA A 36 3.21 -10.70 4.78
N TYR A 37 3.61 -9.96 5.81
CA TYR A 37 4.65 -10.37 6.73
C TYR A 37 4.19 -11.59 7.55
N GLU A 38 3.00 -11.50 8.14
CA GLU A 38 2.37 -12.60 8.89
C GLU A 38 2.20 -13.86 8.03
N ALA A 39 1.93 -13.69 6.73
CA ALA A 39 1.80 -14.78 5.78
C ALA A 39 3.15 -15.32 5.25
N GLY A 40 4.28 -14.72 5.63
CA GLY A 40 5.61 -15.20 5.26
C GLY A 40 6.10 -14.78 3.86
N VAL A 41 5.60 -13.67 3.32
CA VAL A 41 6.15 -13.03 2.11
C VAL A 41 7.40 -12.24 2.48
N TYR A 42 8.44 -12.33 1.65
CA TYR A 42 9.74 -11.70 1.89
C TYR A 42 10.11 -10.69 0.82
N ALA A 43 10.93 -9.70 1.20
CA ALA A 43 11.57 -8.82 0.23
C ALA A 43 12.48 -9.65 -0.71
N GLY A 44 12.42 -9.34 -2.00
CA GLY A 44 13.11 -10.09 -3.04
C GLY A 44 12.27 -11.20 -3.68
N ASP A 45 11.13 -11.59 -3.10
CA ASP A 45 10.20 -12.49 -3.77
C ASP A 45 9.70 -11.85 -5.09
N GLU A 46 9.61 -12.65 -6.15
CA GLU A 46 8.99 -12.22 -7.40
C GLU A 46 7.52 -12.63 -7.41
N LEU A 47 6.63 -11.65 -7.41
CA LEU A 47 5.21 -11.91 -7.51
C LEU A 47 4.81 -12.16 -8.98
N VAL A 48 4.20 -13.32 -9.25
CA VAL A 48 3.79 -13.71 -10.60
C VAL A 48 2.28 -13.74 -10.79
N ALA A 49 1.51 -14.10 -9.76
CA ALA A 49 0.05 -14.15 -9.84
C ALA A 49 -0.67 -13.76 -8.55
N LEU A 50 -1.90 -13.28 -8.71
CA LEU A 50 -2.89 -13.13 -7.64
C LEU A 50 -4.14 -13.92 -8.02
N ASP A 51 -4.54 -14.85 -7.16
CA ASP A 51 -5.68 -15.76 -7.37
C ASP A 51 -5.64 -16.50 -8.72
N GLY A 52 -4.45 -16.93 -9.14
CA GLY A 52 -4.21 -17.63 -10.40
C GLY A 52 -4.11 -16.73 -11.64
N TRP A 53 -4.23 -15.41 -11.48
CA TRP A 53 -4.11 -14.47 -12.59
C TRP A 53 -2.74 -13.80 -12.60
N ARG A 54 -2.07 -13.79 -13.75
CA ARG A 54 -0.81 -13.07 -13.93
C ARG A 54 -0.97 -11.58 -13.59
N VAL A 55 -0.06 -11.06 -12.79
CA VAL A 55 -0.04 -9.66 -12.34
C VAL A 55 1.25 -8.95 -12.70
N ASN A 56 1.13 -7.64 -12.89
CA ASN A 56 2.20 -6.67 -12.71
C ASN A 56 1.72 -5.65 -11.65
N GLU A 57 2.50 -4.62 -11.34
CA GLU A 57 2.10 -3.59 -10.37
C GLU A 57 0.70 -3.00 -10.66
N GLU A 58 0.42 -2.62 -11.91
CA GLU A 58 -0.84 -1.99 -12.27
C GLU A 58 -2.03 -2.95 -12.08
N ARG A 59 -1.93 -4.16 -12.63
CA ARG A 59 -3.00 -5.18 -12.55
C ARG A 59 -3.21 -5.66 -11.12
N LEU A 60 -2.14 -5.72 -10.32
CA LEU A 60 -2.23 -6.05 -8.90
C LEU A 60 -3.04 -4.99 -8.15
N ASN A 61 -2.73 -3.71 -8.36
CA ASN A 61 -3.48 -2.61 -7.77
C ASN A 61 -4.95 -2.64 -8.18
N GLN A 62 -5.25 -2.85 -9.46
CA GLN A 62 -6.63 -2.97 -9.97
C GLN A 62 -7.38 -4.10 -9.26
N ARG A 63 -6.79 -5.30 -9.16
CA ARG A 63 -7.42 -6.44 -8.47
C ARG A 63 -7.64 -6.19 -6.99
N LEU A 64 -6.70 -5.53 -6.30
CA LEU A 64 -6.85 -5.20 -4.88
C LEU A 64 -7.96 -4.17 -4.63
N LEU A 65 -8.26 -3.30 -5.60
CA LEU A 65 -9.40 -2.36 -5.49
C LEU A 65 -10.75 -3.08 -5.48
N GLU A 66 -10.84 -4.24 -6.13
CA GLU A 66 -12.04 -5.08 -6.19
C GLU A 66 -12.25 -5.92 -4.90
N ARG A 67 -11.19 -6.09 -4.10
CA ARG A 67 -11.25 -6.83 -2.83
C ARG A 67 -11.65 -5.94 -1.67
N ARG A 68 -12.04 -6.55 -0.54
CA ARG A 68 -12.36 -5.88 0.73
C ARG A 68 -11.34 -6.26 1.80
N PRO A 69 -11.11 -5.40 2.81
CA PRO A 69 -10.44 -5.84 4.04
C PRO A 69 -11.17 -7.06 4.62
N GLY A 70 -10.42 -8.07 5.05
CA GLY A 70 -10.92 -9.36 5.51
C GLY A 70 -10.94 -10.45 4.44
N ASP A 71 -10.92 -10.11 3.14
CA ASP A 71 -10.81 -11.11 2.07
C ASP A 71 -9.45 -11.80 2.12
N ALA A 72 -9.39 -13.08 1.77
CA ALA A 72 -8.12 -13.78 1.57
C ALA A 72 -7.77 -13.84 0.08
N VAL A 73 -6.52 -13.58 -0.26
CA VAL A 73 -5.99 -13.73 -1.63
C VAL A 73 -4.84 -14.72 -1.65
N ARG A 74 -4.69 -15.45 -2.74
CA ARG A 74 -3.55 -16.33 -2.98
C ARG A 74 -2.52 -15.59 -3.83
N LEU A 75 -1.33 -15.38 -3.27
CA LEU A 75 -0.18 -14.90 -4.00
C LEU A 75 0.63 -16.10 -4.49
N THR A 76 0.92 -16.14 -5.78
CA THR A 76 1.89 -17.07 -6.34
C THR A 76 3.16 -16.28 -6.62
N LEU A 77 4.28 -16.73 -6.06
CA LEU A 77 5.56 -16.03 -6.12
C LEU A 77 6.74 -16.98 -6.33
N PHE A 78 7.82 -16.48 -6.90
CA PHE A 78 9.11 -17.15 -6.89
C PHE A 78 9.98 -16.63 -5.75
N ARG A 79 10.56 -17.57 -4.99
CA ARG A 79 11.61 -17.31 -4.00
C ARG A 79 12.87 -18.03 -4.43
N GLY A 80 13.81 -17.28 -5.00
CA GLY A 80 14.84 -17.90 -5.83
C GLY A 80 14.17 -18.67 -6.97
N ASP A 81 14.42 -19.97 -7.07
CA ASP A 81 13.86 -20.83 -8.12
C ASP A 81 12.60 -21.59 -7.68
N ALA A 82 12.16 -21.44 -6.43
CA ALA A 82 11.00 -22.15 -5.89
C ALA A 82 9.72 -21.34 -6.12
N LEU A 83 8.73 -21.97 -6.76
CA LEU A 83 7.37 -21.43 -6.86
C LEU A 83 6.61 -21.73 -5.56
N ILE A 84 6.08 -20.69 -4.92
CA ILE A 84 5.39 -20.76 -3.64
C ILE A 84 4.02 -20.11 -3.78
N ASP A 85 3.00 -20.77 -3.24
CA ASP A 85 1.68 -20.17 -3.02
C ASP A 85 1.52 -19.78 -1.55
N VAL A 86 1.16 -18.52 -1.32
CA VAL A 86 0.92 -17.96 0.00
C VAL A 86 -0.48 -17.38 0.05
N VAL A 87 -1.28 -17.76 1.05
CA VAL A 87 -2.59 -17.16 1.28
C VAL A 87 -2.44 -16.00 2.26
N VAL A 88 -2.85 -14.80 1.85
CA VAL A 88 -2.71 -13.57 2.63
C VAL A 88 -4.10 -13.01 2.95
N PRO A 89 -4.48 -12.87 4.22
CA PRO A 89 -5.70 -12.15 4.61
C PRO A 89 -5.47 -10.65 4.44
N LEU A 90 -6.28 -9.97 3.63
CA LEU A 90 -6.17 -8.55 3.39
C LEU A 90 -6.58 -7.75 4.63
N ALA A 91 -5.76 -6.78 5.01
CA ALA A 91 -6.06 -5.88 6.12
C ALA A 91 -6.62 -4.55 5.61
N VAL A 92 -7.09 -3.74 6.56
CA VAL A 92 -7.39 -2.32 6.31
C VAL A 92 -6.05 -1.59 6.10
N ALA A 93 -5.94 -0.80 5.02
CA ALA A 93 -4.76 0.04 4.83
C ALA A 93 -4.59 1.03 6.01
N PRO A 94 -3.39 1.13 6.62
CA PRO A 94 -3.14 2.08 7.68
C PRO A 94 -3.18 3.52 7.14
N TYR A 95 -3.59 4.46 8.00
CA TYR A 95 -3.48 5.89 7.70
C TYR A 95 -2.02 6.33 7.84
N ASP A 96 -1.24 6.17 6.78
CA ASP A 96 0.20 6.47 6.75
C ASP A 96 0.54 7.80 6.06
N ALA A 97 -0.47 8.56 5.63
CA ALA A 97 -0.32 9.87 5.04
C ALA A 97 -1.01 10.94 5.89
N LEU A 98 -0.20 11.82 6.49
CA LEU A 98 -0.68 13.05 7.12
C LEU A 98 -0.60 14.18 6.09
N SER A 99 -1.72 14.86 5.87
CA SER A 99 -1.76 16.07 5.05
C SER A 99 -2.11 17.26 5.93
N LEU A 100 -1.26 18.28 5.91
CA LEU A 100 -1.57 19.57 6.51
C LEU A 100 -2.38 20.38 5.50
N VAL A 101 -3.66 20.59 5.79
CA VAL A 101 -4.57 21.35 4.94
C VAL A 101 -4.92 22.67 5.65
N PRO A 102 -4.88 23.82 4.96
CA PRO A 102 -5.40 25.06 5.52
C PRO A 102 -6.85 24.90 5.95
N VAL A 103 -7.20 25.44 7.12
CA VAL A 103 -8.60 25.56 7.53
C VAL A 103 -9.33 26.48 6.55
N ALA A 104 -10.58 26.14 6.20
CA ALA A 104 -11.33 26.84 5.15
C ALA A 104 -11.58 28.34 5.47
N ILE A 105 -11.77 28.66 6.74
CA ILE A 105 -12.00 30.02 7.23
C ILE A 105 -11.04 30.26 8.40
N PRO A 106 -9.79 30.69 8.12
CA PRO A 106 -8.81 30.91 9.17
C PRO A 106 -9.09 32.22 9.91
N THR A 107 -8.91 32.22 11.22
CA THR A 107 -8.86 33.45 12.02
C THR A 107 -7.60 34.25 11.72
N ALA A 108 -7.62 35.56 11.98
CA ALA A 108 -6.43 36.40 11.86
C ALA A 108 -5.24 35.90 12.71
N ALA A 109 -5.53 35.31 13.88
CA ALA A 109 -4.51 34.69 14.72
C ALA A 109 -3.88 33.45 14.06
N GLN A 110 -4.67 32.58 13.44
CA GLN A 110 -4.19 31.39 12.71
C GLN A 110 -3.34 31.78 11.50
N LEU A 111 -3.73 32.82 10.74
CA LEU A 111 -2.95 33.33 9.61
C LEU A 111 -1.58 33.85 10.06
N ARG A 112 -1.55 34.65 11.13
CA ARG A 112 -0.29 35.16 11.71
C ARG A 112 0.61 34.03 12.19
N MET A 113 0.05 33.03 12.87
CA MET A 113 0.81 31.89 13.38
C MET A 113 1.39 31.04 12.25
N ARG A 114 0.62 30.80 11.17
CA ARG A 114 1.12 30.13 9.97
C ARG A 114 2.25 30.89 9.28
N ALA A 115 2.10 32.21 9.11
CA ALA A 115 3.13 33.04 8.50
C ALA A 115 4.44 33.00 9.31
N ALA A 116 4.33 33.24 10.62
CA ALA A 116 5.48 33.18 11.53
C ALA A 116 6.15 31.79 11.57
N TRP A 117 5.38 30.71 11.44
CA TRP A 117 5.91 29.34 11.40
C TRP A 117 6.68 29.04 10.11
N LEU A 118 6.18 29.49 8.96
CA LEU A 118 6.81 29.23 7.65
C LEU A 118 8.02 30.14 7.38
N GLU A 119 8.01 31.39 7.86
CA GLU A 119 9.14 32.33 7.71
C GLU A 119 10.37 31.91 8.54
N ARG A 120 10.17 31.11 9.59
CA ARG A 120 11.23 30.65 10.49
C ARG A 120 11.95 29.38 10.01
N MET A 121 11.56 28.84 8.84
CA MET A 121 12.18 27.65 8.23
C MET A 121 13.18 27.97 7.11
N VAL A 122 13.65 29.22 7.00
CA VAL A 122 14.75 29.64 6.11
C VAL A 122 15.91 30.17 6.94
#